data_AF-A0A5D1ZZ63-F1
#
_entry.id   AF-A0A5D1ZZ63-F1
#
_cell.length_a   1.000
_cell.length_b   1.000
_cell.length_c   1.000
_cell.angle_alpha   90.00
_cell.angle_beta   90.00
_cell.angle_gamma   90.00
#
_symmetry.space_group_name_H-M   'P 1'
#
loop_
_entity.id
_entity.type
_entity.pdbx_description
1 polymer ?
#
loop_
_entity_poly.entity_id
_entity_poly.type
_entity_poly.pdbx_seq_one_letter_code
_entity_poly.pdbx_strand_id
1 'polypeptide(L)'
;MFMPFHSPQSKFNFQSQSVSVSILIENLSMTKKEEVSKRKTKSLNAKFRGLKQNMGQIKEDQRCIRDEQRKIRGRLEDVRRQCDEVRLENSACVMFQIIKAREDGDFDKAALLCRFLNSMSDRTNHLFGSGKKKKVS
;
A
#
# COMPACT_ATOMS: atom_id res chain seq x y z
N MET A 1 -6.13 -3.42 -105.13
CA MET A 1 -6.54 -4.65 -104.41
C MET A 1 -6.09 -4.47 -102.97
N PHE A 2 -7.00 -4.09 -102.07
CA PHE A 2 -6.71 -3.82 -100.65
C PHE A 2 -6.74 -5.14 -99.87
N MET A 3 -5.70 -5.45 -99.09
CA MET A 3 -5.73 -6.56 -98.13
C MET A 3 -6.04 -6.04 -96.73
N PRO A 4 -6.91 -6.69 -95.95
CA PRO A 4 -7.21 -6.25 -94.59
C PRO A 4 -6.08 -6.67 -93.64
N PHE A 5 -5.54 -5.70 -92.90
CA PHE A 5 -4.60 -5.94 -91.82
C PHE A 5 -5.36 -6.43 -90.58
N HIS A 6 -5.26 -7.72 -90.26
CA HIS A 6 -5.79 -8.27 -89.01
C HIS A 6 -4.80 -8.07 -87.87
N SER A 7 -5.09 -7.11 -87.00
CA SER A 7 -4.39 -6.92 -85.73
C SER A 7 -4.72 -8.07 -84.77
N PRO A 8 -3.72 -8.75 -84.16
CA PRO A 8 -3.98 -9.80 -83.19
C PRO A 8 -4.63 -9.20 -81.94
N GLN A 9 -5.91 -9.48 -81.73
CA GLN A 9 -6.60 -9.19 -80.48
C GLN A 9 -5.92 -9.96 -79.34
N SER A 10 -5.06 -9.27 -78.58
CA SER A 10 -4.63 -9.72 -77.27
C SER A 10 -5.87 -9.88 -76.39
N LYS A 11 -6.38 -11.11 -76.27
CA LYS A 11 -7.46 -11.48 -75.36
C LYS A 11 -6.94 -11.35 -73.94
N PHE A 12 -7.01 -10.13 -73.41
CA PHE A 12 -6.70 -9.83 -72.03
C PHE A 12 -7.67 -10.65 -71.16
N ASN A 13 -7.15 -11.66 -70.46
CA ASN A 13 -7.96 -12.57 -69.64
C ASN A 13 -8.41 -11.85 -68.35
N PHE A 14 -9.51 -11.11 -68.48
CA PHE A 14 -10.10 -10.28 -67.43
C PHE A 14 -10.45 -11.09 -66.16
N GLN A 15 -10.81 -12.37 -66.33
CA GLN A 15 -11.16 -13.26 -65.23
C GLN A 15 -9.93 -13.77 -64.46
N SER A 16 -8.82 -14.01 -65.15
CA SER A 16 -7.54 -14.29 -64.47
C SER A 16 -7.01 -13.08 -63.70
N GLN A 17 -7.23 -11.87 -64.23
CA GLN A 17 -6.80 -10.64 -63.58
C GLN A 17 -7.68 -10.29 -62.38
N SER A 18 -8.99 -10.51 -62.45
CA SER A 18 -9.91 -10.27 -61.33
C SER A 18 -9.61 -11.19 -60.14
N VAL A 19 -9.37 -12.48 -60.38
CA VAL A 19 -8.97 -13.45 -59.33
C VAL A 19 -7.64 -13.05 -58.68
N SER A 20 -6.68 -12.59 -59.48
CA SER A 20 -5.37 -12.13 -58.96
C SER A 20 -5.48 -10.90 -58.06
N VAL A 21 -6.35 -9.95 -58.42
CA VAL A 21 -6.60 -8.75 -57.61
C VAL A 21 -7.31 -9.11 -56.30
N SER A 22 -8.30 -10.01 -56.32
CA SER A 22 -8.99 -10.47 -55.10
C SER A 22 -8.04 -11.11 -54.09
N ILE A 23 -7.12 -11.97 -54.54
CA ILE A 23 -6.11 -12.61 -53.68
C ILE A 23 -5.18 -11.56 -53.05
N LEU A 24 -4.76 -10.55 -53.80
CA LEU A 24 -3.92 -9.46 -53.28
C LEU A 24 -4.63 -8.63 -52.22
N ILE A 25 -5.92 -8.33 -52.41
CA ILE A 25 -6.74 -7.59 -51.44
C ILE A 25 -6.88 -8.39 -50.14
N GLU A 26 -7.13 -9.69 -50.23
CA GLU A 26 -7.26 -10.56 -49.07
C GLU A 26 -5.94 -10.65 -48.28
N ASN A 27 -4.81 -10.81 -48.97
CA ASN A 27 -3.48 -10.81 -48.34
C ASN A 27 -3.14 -9.46 -47.68
N LEU A 28 -3.48 -8.33 -48.31
CA LEU A 28 -3.35 -7.00 -47.70
C LEU A 28 -4.25 -6.82 -46.47
N SER A 29 -5.45 -7.40 -46.47
CA SER A 29 -6.36 -7.40 -45.33
C SER A 29 -5.81 -8.22 -44.16
N MET A 30 -5.32 -9.44 -44.46
CA MET A 30 -4.73 -10.35 -43.48
C MET A 30 -3.46 -9.75 -42.83
N THR A 31 -2.57 -9.16 -43.62
CA THR A 31 -1.35 -8.51 -43.12
C THR A 31 -1.66 -7.30 -42.23
N LYS A 32 -2.63 -6.45 -42.61
CA LYS A 32 -3.09 -5.34 -41.76
C LYS A 32 -3.66 -5.82 -40.43
N LYS A 33 -4.47 -6.89 -40.44
CA LYS A 33 -5.04 -7.50 -39.23
C LYS A 33 -3.97 -8.06 -38.30
N GLU A 34 -2.94 -8.69 -38.86
CA GLU A 34 -1.80 -9.23 -38.13
C GLU A 34 -0.96 -8.12 -37.47
N GLU A 35 -0.67 -7.03 -38.20
CA GLU A 35 0.06 -5.88 -37.66
C GLU A 35 -0.69 -5.19 -36.51
N VAL A 36 -2.02 -5.04 -36.63
CA VAL A 36 -2.86 -4.52 -35.55
C VAL A 36 -2.82 -5.44 -34.32
N SER A 37 -2.88 -6.76 -34.52
CA SER A 37 -2.76 -7.73 -33.44
C SER A 37 -1.39 -7.64 -32.74
N LYS A 38 -0.29 -7.59 -33.50
CA LYS A 38 1.07 -7.40 -32.97
C LYS A 38 1.20 -6.12 -32.14
N ARG A 39 0.63 -5.00 -32.61
CA ARG A 39 0.62 -3.72 -31.87
C ARG A 39 -0.16 -3.81 -30.56
N LYS A 40 -1.33 -4.45 -30.57
CA LYS A 40 -2.13 -4.68 -29.35
C LYS A 40 -1.37 -5.52 -28.32
N THR A 41 -0.76 -6.61 -28.75
CA THR A 41 0.05 -7.48 -27.87
C THR A 41 1.25 -6.74 -27.29
N LYS A 42 1.97 -5.93 -28.09
CA LYS A 42 3.06 -5.09 -27.60
C LYS A 42 2.59 -4.08 -26.55
N SER A 43 1.46 -3.42 -26.78
CA SER A 43 0.85 -2.49 -25.82
C SER A 43 0.47 -3.17 -24.50
N LEU A 44 -0.18 -4.34 -24.57
CA LEU A 44 -0.53 -5.12 -23.39
C LEU A 44 0.71 -5.57 -22.61
N ASN A 45 1.77 -6.02 -23.30
CA ASN A 45 3.02 -6.41 -22.67
C ASN A 45 3.71 -5.23 -21.96
N ALA A 46 3.67 -4.03 -22.54
CA ALA A 46 4.19 -2.82 -21.90
C ALA A 46 3.40 -2.49 -20.62
N LYS A 47 2.06 -2.54 -20.68
CA LYS A 47 1.19 -2.35 -19.51
C LYS A 47 1.45 -3.39 -18.42
N PHE A 48 1.62 -4.66 -18.79
CA PHE A 48 1.92 -5.74 -17.85
C PHE A 48 3.28 -5.56 -17.17
N ARG A 49 4.31 -5.12 -17.91
CA ARG A 49 5.62 -4.78 -17.33
C ARG A 49 5.51 -3.64 -16.33
N GLY A 50 4.77 -2.57 -16.67
CA GLY A 50 4.51 -1.46 -15.76
C GLY A 50 3.78 -1.91 -14.50
N LEU A 51 2.73 -2.73 -14.64
CA LEU A 51 2.00 -3.29 -13.50
C LEU A 51 2.91 -4.14 -12.60
N LYS A 52 3.76 -4.99 -13.19
CA LYS A 52 4.71 -5.81 -12.44
C LYS A 52 5.72 -4.96 -11.67
N GLN A 53 6.20 -3.88 -12.26
CA GLN A 53 7.10 -2.94 -11.60
C GLN A 53 6.41 -2.23 -10.43
N ASN A 54 5.22 -1.68 -10.65
CA ASN A 54 4.44 -1.02 -9.61
C ASN A 54 4.13 -1.97 -8.45
N MET A 55 3.76 -3.21 -8.75
CA MET A 55 3.52 -4.24 -7.73
C MET A 55 4.80 -4.58 -6.94
N GLY A 56 5.96 -4.53 -7.60
CA GLY A 56 7.26 -4.67 -6.93
C GLY A 56 7.52 -3.53 -5.94
N GLN A 57 7.27 -2.28 -6.36
CA GLN A 57 7.42 -1.10 -5.50
C GLN A 57 6.46 -1.15 -4.29
N ILE A 58 5.18 -1.44 -4.52
CA ILE A 58 4.18 -1.55 -3.44
C ILE A 58 4.59 -2.60 -2.39
N LYS A 59 5.16 -3.74 -2.82
CA LYS A 59 5.64 -4.76 -1.89
C LYS A 59 6.78 -4.25 -1.01
N GLU A 60 7.67 -3.45 -1.57
CA GLU A 60 8.79 -2.87 -0.82
C GLU A 60 8.32 -1.76 0.12
N ASP A 61 7.42 -0.89 -0.33
CA ASP A 61 6.81 0.12 0.52
C ASP A 61 6.09 -0.51 1.72
N GLN A 62 5.32 -1.57 1.48
CA GLN A 62 4.66 -2.32 2.56
C GLN A 62 5.64 -2.97 3.52
N ARG A 63 6.81 -3.44 3.04
CA ARG A 63 7.87 -3.96 3.91
C ARG A 63 8.41 -2.84 4.80
N CYS A 64 8.78 -1.71 4.20
CA CYS A 64 9.29 -0.55 4.91
C CYS A 64 8.29 -0.07 5.99
N ILE A 65 7.00 0.05 5.64
CA ILE A 65 5.95 0.43 6.59
C ILE A 65 5.89 -0.53 7.78
N ARG A 66 5.93 -1.84 7.56
CA ARG A 66 5.90 -2.83 8.66
C ARG A 66 7.13 -2.71 9.56
N ASP A 67 8.30 -2.49 8.98
CA ASP A 67 9.53 -2.36 9.75
C ASP A 67 9.55 -1.08 10.58
N GLU A 68 9.10 0.05 10.02
CA GLU A 68 8.94 1.30 10.78
C GLU A 68 7.89 1.19 11.88
N GLN A 69 6.76 0.53 11.62
CA GLN A 69 5.76 0.24 12.65
C GLN A 69 6.34 -0.61 13.78
N ARG A 70 7.21 -1.58 13.48
CA ARG A 70 7.90 -2.38 14.51
C ARG A 70 8.82 -1.50 15.36
N LYS A 71 9.60 -0.62 14.73
CA LYS A 71 10.49 0.33 15.44
C LYS A 71 9.70 1.27 16.34
N ILE A 72 8.59 1.83 15.85
CA ILE A 72 7.73 2.72 16.64
C ILE A 72 7.14 1.98 17.85
N ARG A 73 6.67 0.74 17.67
CA ARG A 73 6.17 -0.07 18.80
C ARG A 73 7.24 -0.31 19.86
N GLY A 74 8.46 -0.68 19.45
CA GLY A 74 9.58 -0.85 20.38
C GLY A 74 9.88 0.42 21.18
N ARG A 75 9.99 1.57 20.49
CA ARG A 75 10.20 2.87 21.14
C ARG A 75 9.07 3.25 22.09
N LEU A 76 7.82 2.95 21.73
CA LEU A 76 6.67 3.21 22.59
C LEU A 76 6.69 2.34 23.85
N GLU A 77 7.11 1.08 23.74
CA GLU A 77 7.29 0.19 24.89
C GLU A 77 8.41 0.69 25.81
N ASP A 78 9.52 1.16 25.26
CA ASP A 78 10.60 1.79 26.04
C ASP A 78 10.12 3.04 26.79
N VAL A 79 9.41 3.93 26.10
CA VAL A 79 8.81 5.13 26.72
C VAL A 79 7.82 4.74 27.81
N ARG A 80 7.02 3.69 27.61
CA ARG A 80 6.10 3.19 28.63
C ARG A 80 6.86 2.69 29.86
N ARG A 81 7.93 1.91 29.66
CA ARG A 81 8.78 1.44 30.77
C ARG A 81 9.40 2.60 31.55
N GLN A 82 9.94 3.61 30.85
CA GLN A 82 10.51 4.80 31.49
C GLN A 82 9.44 5.59 32.27
N CYS A 83 8.23 5.69 31.72
CA CYS A 83 7.12 6.33 32.42
C CYS A 83 6.77 5.57 33.71
N ASP A 84 6.69 4.23 33.66
CA ASP A 84 6.40 3.41 34.83
C ASP A 84 7.50 3.52 35.90
N GLU A 85 8.77 3.59 35.50
CA GLU A 85 9.92 3.79 36.40
C GLU A 85 9.86 5.15 37.09
N VAL A 86 9.73 6.25 36.35
CA VAL A 86 9.61 7.61 36.90
C VAL A 86 8.40 7.72 37.84
N ARG A 87 7.31 7.01 37.53
CA ARG A 87 6.13 6.99 38.38
C ARG A 87 6.37 6.26 39.69
N LEU A 88 7.09 5.15 39.68
CA LEU A 88 7.49 4.45 40.89
C LEU A 88 8.38 5.36 41.77
N GLU A 89 9.37 6.01 41.17
CA GLU A 89 10.24 6.96 41.86
C GLU A 89 9.45 8.13 42.47
N ASN A 90 8.54 8.72 41.70
CA ASN A 90 7.67 9.79 42.18
C ASN A 90 6.76 9.34 43.33
N SER A 91 6.23 8.11 43.27
CA SER A 91 5.41 7.57 44.36
C SER A 91 6.22 7.44 45.66
N ALA A 92 7.48 6.99 45.56
CA ALA A 92 8.39 6.88 46.70
C ALA A 92 8.74 8.26 47.28
N CYS A 93 9.02 9.23 46.41
CA CYS A 93 9.29 10.62 46.83
C CYS A 93 8.09 11.25 47.56
N VAL A 94 6.88 11.10 47.02
CA VAL A 94 5.65 11.62 47.65
C VAL A 94 5.39 10.93 48.99
N MET A 95 5.58 9.60 49.08
CA MET A 95 5.47 8.88 50.36
C MET A 95 6.47 9.40 51.40
N PHE A 96 7.72 9.65 51.02
CA PHE A 96 8.72 10.23 51.91
C PHE A 96 8.31 11.63 52.40
N GLN A 97 7.78 12.48 51.51
CA GLN A 97 7.28 13.80 51.88
C GLN A 97 6.07 13.74 52.83
N ILE A 98 5.20 12.74 52.71
CA ILE A 98 4.09 12.51 53.65
C ILE A 98 4.63 12.15 55.03
N ILE A 99 5.62 11.25 55.10
CA ILE A 99 6.25 10.87 56.38
C ILE A 99 6.88 12.09 57.03
N LYS A 100 7.62 12.91 56.27
CA LYS A 100 8.21 14.16 56.77
C LYS A 100 7.18 15.15 57.27
N ALA A 101 6.11 15.40 56.51
CA ALA A 101 5.03 16.29 56.94
C ALA A 101 4.36 15.81 58.24
N ARG A 102 4.24 14.48 58.45
CA ARG A 102 3.73 13.92 59.70
C ARG A 102 4.71 14.07 60.86
N GLU A 103 6.01 13.90 60.62
CA GLU A 103 7.07 14.14 61.62
C GLU A 103 7.09 15.62 62.05
N ASP A 104 6.89 16.54 61.10
CA ASP A 104 6.86 17.98 61.34
C ASP A 104 5.54 18.48 61.96
N GLY A 105 4.53 17.60 62.13
CA GLY A 105 3.21 17.93 62.65
C GLY A 105 2.27 18.66 61.66
N ASP A 106 2.67 18.78 60.39
CA ASP A 106 1.90 19.40 59.31
C ASP A 106 0.94 18.39 58.67
N PHE A 107 -0.17 18.15 59.37
CA PHE A 107 -1.19 17.18 58.94
C PHE A 107 -1.96 17.64 57.69
N ASP A 108 -2.12 18.94 57.48
CA ASP A 108 -2.80 19.49 56.30
C ASP A 108 -1.99 19.20 55.02
N LYS A 109 -0.68 19.45 55.06
CA LYS A 109 0.23 19.09 53.97
C LYS A 109 0.29 17.58 53.75
N ALA A 110 0.34 16.79 54.82
CA ALA A 110 0.31 15.33 54.70
C ALA A 110 -0.99 14.84 54.03
N ALA A 111 -2.15 15.41 54.39
CA ALA A 111 -3.44 15.08 53.80
C ALA A 111 -3.52 15.48 52.32
N LEU A 112 -2.98 16.65 51.95
CA LEU A 112 -2.89 17.11 50.57
C LEU A 112 -2.06 16.16 49.71
N LEU A 113 -0.88 15.77 50.19
CA LEU A 113 0.00 14.82 49.50
C LEU A 113 -0.63 13.42 49.38
N CYS A 114 -1.36 12.96 50.40
CA CYS A 114 -2.10 11.69 50.32
C CYS A 114 -3.20 11.73 49.24
N ARG A 115 -3.97 12.83 49.17
CA ARG A 115 -4.98 13.01 48.12
C ARG A 115 -4.36 13.06 46.73
N PHE A 116 -3.21 13.72 46.59
CA PHE A 116 -2.45 13.76 45.34
C PHE A 116 -2.01 12.35 44.90
N LEU A 117 -1.44 11.56 45.81
CA LEU A 117 -1.00 10.19 45.52
C LEU A 117 -2.16 9.28 45.07
N ASN A 118 -3.33 9.40 45.71
CA ASN A 118 -4.52 8.64 45.32
C ASN A 118 -5.04 9.04 43.93
N SER A 119 -5.08 10.34 43.62
CA SER A 119 -5.47 10.84 42.29
C SER A 119 -4.52 10.36 41.18
N MET A 120 -3.24 10.15 41.47
CA MET A 120 -2.30 9.57 40.52
C MET A 120 -2.56 8.07 40.28
N SER A 121 -2.92 7.32 41.32
CA SER A 121 -3.28 5.90 41.18
C SER A 121 -4.55 5.70 40.36
N ASP A 122 -5.60 6.48 40.61
CA ASP A 122 -6.91 6.34 39.95
C ASP A 122 -6.86 6.58 38.43
N ARG A 123 -6.05 7.56 37.98
CA ARG A 123 -5.84 7.84 36.55
C ARG A 123 -5.19 6.68 35.80
N THR A 124 -4.47 5.82 36.51
CA THR A 124 -3.77 4.66 35.94
C THR A 124 -4.76 3.57 35.55
N ASN A 125 -5.73 3.29 36.41
CA ASN A 125 -6.68 2.20 36.22
C ASN A 125 -7.61 2.43 35.00
N HIS A 126 -7.86 3.69 34.65
CA HIS A 126 -8.72 4.07 33.52
C HIS A 126 -8.02 3.96 32.14
N LEU A 127 -6.70 4.15 32.04
CA LEU A 127 -5.98 4.07 30.76
C LEU A 127 -5.67 2.64 30.28
N PHE A 128 -5.70 1.66 31.19
CA PHE A 128 -5.26 0.28 30.88
C PHE A 128 -6.40 -0.76 30.92
N GLY A 129 -7.63 -0.35 31.23
CA GLY A 129 -8.76 -1.26 31.48
C GLY A 129 -9.90 -1.22 30.44
N SER A 130 -9.68 -1.60 29.17
CA SER A 130 -10.78 -2.08 28.31
C SER A 130 -10.32 -2.78 27.02
N GLY A 131 -9.46 -3.78 27.12
CA GLY A 131 -9.33 -4.81 26.08
C GLY A 131 -10.51 -5.79 26.13
N LYS A 132 -11.76 -5.33 25.97
CA LYS A 132 -12.91 -6.25 25.83
C LYS A 132 -12.72 -7.04 24.52
N LYS A 133 -12.22 -8.27 24.64
CA LYS A 133 -12.24 -9.26 23.55
C LYS A 133 -13.72 -9.49 23.17
N LYS A 134 -14.16 -8.91 22.05
CA LYS A 134 -15.40 -9.32 21.39
C LYS A 134 -15.23 -10.79 20.99
N LYS A 135 -15.88 -11.71 21.70
CA LYS A 135 -16.20 -13.02 21.16
C LYS A 135 -17.18 -12.78 20.02
N VAL A 136 -16.74 -13.02 18.79
CA VAL A 136 -17.65 -13.16 17.65
C VAL A 136 -18.27 -14.55 17.81
N SER A 137 -19.59 -14.57 17.98
CA SER A 137 -20.40 -15.78 17.98
C SER A 137 -20.75 -16.17 16.55
#